data_AF-A0A2P0QNN8-F1
#
_entry.id   AF-A0A2P0QNN8-F1
#
_cell.length_a   1.000
_cell.length_b   1.000
_cell.length_c   1.000
_cell.angle_alpha   90.00
_cell.angle_beta   90.00
_cell.angle_gamma   90.00
#
_symmetry.space_group_name_H-M   'P 1'
#
loop_
_entity.id
_entity.type
_entity.pdbx_description
1 polymer ?
#
loop_
_entity_poly.entity_id
_entity_poly.type
_entity_poly.pdbx_seq_one_letter_code
_entity_poly.pdbx_strand_id
1 'polypeptide(L)'
;MKIRVLGSGAGGGFPQWNCNCHNCHRLRHHTMNGKARTQSSIAVSTDNKNWLLFNTSPDIRAQLEAFPAIQPKEGIRDTGIKAIMLIDSQIDHTTGMLMLREGKPLDVYCTDMVKQDLTTGFPLFNMLAHYCTVNHHPIPFDGSSFTIPA
;
A
#
# COMPACT_ATOMS: atom_id res chain seq x y z
N MET A 1 -18.92 0.37 -6.40
CA MET A 1 -17.66 0.64 -5.66
C MET A 1 -17.48 -0.43 -4.60
N LYS A 2 -16.32 -1.09 -4.55
CA LYS A 2 -15.91 -2.01 -3.49
C LYS A 2 -14.67 -1.48 -2.79
N ILE A 3 -14.64 -1.66 -1.48
CA ILE A 3 -13.50 -1.33 -0.63
C ILE A 3 -13.06 -2.61 0.07
N ARG A 4 -11.78 -2.95 -0.06
CA ARG A 4 -11.12 -4.06 0.61
C ARG A 4 -10.15 -3.49 1.62
N VAL A 5 -10.38 -3.77 2.90
CA VAL A 5 -9.37 -3.51 3.94
C VAL A 5 -8.26 -4.55 3.81
N LEU A 6 -7.04 -4.10 3.51
CA LEU A 6 -5.86 -4.96 3.39
C LEU A 6 -5.16 -5.09 4.75
N GLY A 7 -5.05 -3.97 5.47
CA GLY A 7 -4.52 -3.91 6.82
C GLY A 7 -5.22 -2.84 7.65
N SER A 8 -5.22 -3.04 8.96
CA SER A 8 -5.98 -2.22 9.92
C SER A 8 -5.24 -1.97 11.24
N GLY A 9 -3.96 -2.33 11.31
CA GLY A 9 -3.05 -1.85 12.35
C GLY A 9 -2.45 -0.51 11.94
N ALA A 10 -2.05 0.30 12.91
CA ALA A 10 -1.22 1.49 12.66
C ALA A 10 0.22 1.08 12.33
N GLY A 11 1.15 2.04 12.32
CA GLY A 11 2.60 1.78 12.30
C GLY A 11 3.00 0.68 13.28
N GLY A 12 3.68 -0.36 12.78
CA GLY A 12 4.10 -1.53 13.56
C GLY A 12 3.11 -2.71 13.59
N GLY A 13 1.86 -2.52 13.15
CA GLY A 13 0.86 -3.59 13.10
C GLY A 13 0.37 -4.05 14.47
N PHE A 14 -0.31 -5.19 14.50
CA PHE A 14 -0.76 -5.82 15.76
C PHE A 14 -0.68 -7.35 15.64
N PRO A 15 0.11 -8.05 16.47
CA PRO A 15 0.98 -7.50 17.50
C PRO A 15 2.22 -6.85 16.87
N GLN A 16 2.68 -5.73 17.41
CA GLN A 16 3.93 -5.10 16.95
C GLN A 16 5.14 -5.93 17.40
N TRP A 17 6.12 -6.09 16.51
CA TRP A 17 7.23 -7.03 16.64
C TRP A 17 7.97 -6.97 18.00
N ASN A 18 8.25 -5.77 18.50
CA ASN A 18 8.96 -5.53 19.77
C ASN A 18 8.04 -5.09 20.93
N CYS A 19 6.71 -5.09 20.74
CA CYS A 19 5.79 -4.61 21.76
C CYS A 19 5.26 -5.77 22.61
N ASN A 20 5.38 -5.69 23.93
CA ASN A 20 4.72 -6.63 24.85
C ASN A 20 3.74 -5.93 25.80
N CYS A 21 3.10 -4.85 25.34
CA CYS A 21 2.01 -4.22 26.09
C CYS A 21 0.86 -5.23 26.34
N HIS A 22 -0.07 -4.86 27.21
CA HIS A 22 -1.21 -5.70 27.61
C HIS A 22 -1.89 -6.42 26.43
N ASN A 23 -2.16 -5.73 25.33
CA ASN A 23 -2.83 -6.31 24.16
C ASN A 23 -1.91 -7.25 23.35
N CYS A 24 -0.67 -6.85 23.06
CA CYS A 24 0.25 -7.69 22.29
C CYS A 24 0.62 -8.96 23.06
N HIS A 25 0.86 -8.84 24.37
CA HIS A 25 1.10 -9.96 25.27
C HIS A 25 -0.08 -10.95 25.23
N ARG A 26 -1.30 -10.46 25.46
CA ARG A 26 -2.49 -11.33 25.49
C ARG A 26 -2.77 -12.00 24.15
N LEU A 27 -2.51 -11.32 23.03
CA LEU A 27 -2.65 -11.92 21.71
C LEU A 27 -1.66 -13.06 21.50
N ARG A 28 -0.37 -12.85 21.86
CA ARG A 28 0.67 -13.90 21.75
C ARG A 28 0.41 -15.10 22.66
N HIS A 29 -0.10 -14.86 23.86
CA HIS A 29 -0.44 -15.92 24.82
C HIS A 29 -1.84 -16.50 24.63
N HIS A 30 -2.58 -16.09 23.58
CA HIS A 30 -3.95 -16.54 23.32
C HIS A 30 -4.91 -16.31 24.52
N THR A 31 -4.66 -15.27 25.32
CA THR A 31 -5.49 -14.87 26.49
C THR A 31 -6.40 -13.67 26.19
N MET A 32 -6.64 -13.40 24.91
CA MET A 32 -7.69 -12.50 24.43
C MET A 32 -8.34 -13.04 23.16
N ASN A 33 -9.60 -12.67 22.94
CA ASN A 33 -10.25 -12.87 21.65
C ASN A 33 -9.86 -11.70 20.72
N GLY A 34 -8.80 -11.89 19.93
CA GLY A 34 -8.28 -10.88 19.01
C GLY A 34 -7.66 -11.53 17.77
N LYS A 35 -7.46 -10.72 16.73
CA LYS A 35 -6.80 -11.14 15.48
C LYS A 35 -5.62 -10.22 15.20
N ALA A 36 -4.57 -10.80 14.65
CA ALA A 36 -3.46 -10.04 14.13
C ALA A 36 -3.91 -9.13 12.97
N ARG A 37 -3.23 -8.00 12.79
CA ARG A 37 -3.50 -7.00 11.76
C ARG A 37 -2.18 -6.51 11.19
N THR A 38 -2.10 -6.53 9.87
CA THR A 38 -1.08 -5.83 9.10
C THR A 38 -1.34 -4.32 9.13
N GLN A 39 -0.32 -3.55 8.76
CA GLN A 39 -0.32 -2.09 8.75
C GLN A 39 -1.32 -1.51 7.73
N SER A 40 -1.79 -0.28 7.97
CA SER A 40 -2.93 0.34 7.28
C SER A 40 -2.75 0.41 5.77
N SER A 41 -3.69 -0.20 5.06
CA SER A 41 -3.85 -0.07 3.61
C SER A 41 -5.25 -0.54 3.21
N ILE A 42 -5.80 0.04 2.15
CA ILE A 42 -7.04 -0.41 1.53
C ILE A 42 -6.86 -0.52 0.01
N ALA A 43 -7.68 -1.34 -0.63
CA ALA A 43 -7.84 -1.37 -2.08
C ALA A 43 -9.27 -0.98 -2.44
N VAL A 44 -9.42 -0.09 -3.43
CA VAL A 44 -10.73 0.36 -3.94
C VAL A 44 -10.86 -0.02 -5.40
N SER A 45 -12.03 -0.50 -5.79
CA SER A 45 -12.34 -0.83 -7.18
C SER A 45 -13.78 -0.46 -7.54
N THR A 46 -13.98 -0.05 -8.79
CA THR A 46 -15.32 0.20 -9.36
C THR A 46 -15.85 -0.99 -10.15
N ASP A 47 -14.99 -1.93 -10.56
CA ASP A 47 -15.30 -3.06 -11.46
C ASP A 47 -14.88 -4.44 -10.94
N ASN A 48 -14.24 -4.51 -9.77
CA ASN A 48 -13.64 -5.71 -9.14
C ASN A 48 -12.43 -6.31 -9.84
N LYS A 49 -11.93 -5.70 -10.90
CA LYS A 49 -10.75 -6.17 -11.66
C LYS A 49 -9.57 -5.21 -11.48
N ASN A 50 -9.87 -3.91 -11.54
CA ASN A 50 -8.90 -2.84 -11.47
C ASN A 50 -8.95 -2.20 -10.08
N TRP A 51 -7.83 -2.23 -9.37
CA TRP A 51 -7.73 -1.82 -7.98
C TRP A 51 -6.77 -0.63 -7.82
N LEU A 52 -7.26 0.40 -7.16
CA LEU A 52 -6.47 1.49 -6.60
C LEU A 52 -6.03 1.09 -5.19
N LEU A 53 -4.72 1.04 -4.94
CA LEU A 53 -4.18 0.87 -3.60
C LEU A 53 -4.06 2.23 -2.91
N PHE A 54 -4.56 2.34 -1.69
CA PHE A 54 -4.26 3.46 -0.81
C PHE A 54 -3.18 3.01 0.17
N ASN A 55 -2.02 3.65 0.08
CA ASN A 55 -0.79 3.32 0.78
C ASN A 55 -0.30 1.90 0.46
N THR A 56 1.01 1.71 0.46
CA THR A 56 1.67 0.42 0.30
C THR A 56 2.44 0.10 1.57
N SER A 57 1.83 -0.70 2.44
CA SER A 57 2.42 -1.00 3.74
C SER A 57 3.64 -1.94 3.65
N PRO A 58 4.50 -2.01 4.67
CA PRO A 58 5.57 -3.02 4.74
C PRO A 58 5.04 -4.47 4.62
N ASP A 59 3.78 -4.70 4.97
CA ASP A 59 3.12 -6.01 4.91
C ASP A 59 2.51 -6.34 3.54
N ILE A 60 2.73 -5.50 2.51
CA ILE A 60 2.00 -5.56 1.24
C ILE A 60 2.00 -6.95 0.60
N ARG A 61 3.11 -7.71 0.68
CA ARG A 61 3.17 -9.07 0.13
C ARG A 61 2.10 -9.98 0.75
N ALA A 62 2.02 -10.02 2.08
CA ALA A 62 1.03 -10.83 2.78
C ALA A 62 -0.40 -10.32 2.55
N GLN A 63 -0.56 -8.99 2.44
CA GLN A 63 -1.85 -8.37 2.14
C GLN A 63 -2.38 -8.77 0.76
N LEU A 64 -1.52 -8.79 -0.26
CA LEU A 64 -1.88 -9.21 -1.61
C LEU A 64 -2.16 -10.71 -1.69
N GLU A 65 -1.36 -11.55 -1.01
CA GLU A 65 -1.59 -13.00 -0.93
C GLU A 65 -2.94 -13.33 -0.27
N ALA A 66 -3.35 -12.57 0.74
CA ALA A 66 -4.63 -12.70 1.43
C ALA A 66 -5.83 -12.09 0.65
N PHE A 67 -5.60 -11.57 -0.57
CA PHE A 67 -6.62 -10.93 -1.37
C PHE A 67 -6.66 -11.49 -2.81
N PRO A 68 -7.33 -12.65 -3.03
CA PRO A 68 -7.27 -13.35 -4.32
C PRO A 68 -7.67 -12.52 -5.55
N ALA A 69 -8.57 -11.55 -5.42
CA ALA A 69 -9.00 -10.72 -6.55
C ALA A 69 -7.94 -9.72 -7.06
N ILE A 70 -6.87 -9.48 -6.30
CA ILE A 70 -5.75 -8.62 -6.74
C ILE A 70 -4.80 -9.34 -7.69
N GLN A 71 -4.94 -10.65 -7.85
CA GLN A 71 -4.17 -11.46 -8.80
C GLN A 71 -5.15 -12.05 -9.83
N PRO A 72 -5.35 -11.38 -10.99
CA PRO A 72 -6.35 -11.80 -11.98
C PRO A 72 -5.98 -13.09 -12.71
N LYS A 73 -4.70 -13.52 -12.65
CA LYS A 73 -4.18 -14.75 -13.28
C LYS A 73 -4.28 -14.73 -14.81
N GLU A 74 -4.16 -13.56 -15.42
CA GLU A 74 -4.12 -13.39 -16.88
C GLU A 74 -2.65 -13.39 -17.37
N GLY A 75 -2.17 -14.55 -17.83
CA GLY A 75 -0.79 -14.72 -18.34
C GLY A 75 0.24 -15.09 -17.27
N ILE A 76 1.53 -15.01 -17.61
CA ILE A 76 2.64 -15.44 -16.74
C ILE A 76 2.87 -14.47 -15.57
N ARG A 77 2.70 -13.16 -15.80
CA ARG A 77 2.83 -12.10 -14.78
C ARG A 77 1.65 -11.16 -14.89
N ASP A 78 0.95 -10.98 -13.78
CA ASP A 78 -0.25 -10.16 -13.74
C ASP A 78 -0.48 -9.56 -12.34
N THR A 79 -1.25 -8.48 -12.29
CA THR A 79 -1.70 -7.81 -11.06
C THR A 79 -2.93 -6.96 -11.34
N GLY A 80 -3.87 -6.95 -10.40
CA GLY A 80 -5.04 -6.09 -10.40
C GLY A 80 -4.73 -4.66 -9.95
N ILE A 81 -3.52 -4.39 -9.45
CA ILE A 81 -3.09 -3.03 -9.06
C ILE A 81 -2.94 -2.19 -10.34
N LYS A 82 -3.73 -1.13 -10.46
CA LYS A 82 -3.65 -0.16 -11.58
C LYS A 82 -3.01 1.16 -11.20
N ALA A 83 -3.20 1.57 -9.95
CA ALA A 83 -2.58 2.77 -9.43
C ALA A 83 -2.38 2.64 -7.92
N ILE A 84 -1.48 3.45 -7.40
CA ILE A 84 -1.23 3.63 -5.97
C ILE A 84 -1.52 5.08 -5.65
N MET A 85 -2.27 5.33 -4.59
CA MET A 85 -2.44 6.64 -3.98
C MET A 85 -1.71 6.67 -2.64
N LEU A 86 -0.79 7.60 -2.47
CA LEU A 86 -0.09 7.83 -1.21
C LEU A 86 -0.66 9.08 -0.56
N ILE A 87 -1.25 8.92 0.62
CA ILE A 87 -1.85 10.05 1.36
C ILE A 87 -0.79 10.85 2.13
N ASP A 88 0.37 10.24 2.38
CA ASP A 88 1.54 10.82 3.03
C ASP A 88 2.82 10.09 2.60
N SER A 89 3.98 10.54 3.10
CA SER A 89 5.31 9.99 2.81
C SER A 89 5.84 9.08 3.93
N GLN A 90 4.98 8.61 4.85
CA GLN A 90 5.42 7.84 6.01
C GLN A 90 5.96 6.46 5.59
N ILE A 91 6.92 5.94 6.37
CA ILE A 91 7.58 4.65 6.10
C ILE A 91 6.54 3.52 6.04
N ASP A 92 5.56 3.52 6.93
CA ASP A 92 4.51 2.51 7.00
C ASP A 92 3.49 2.57 5.86
N HIS A 93 3.47 3.66 5.09
CA HIS A 93 2.58 3.84 3.96
C HIS A 93 3.28 3.74 2.60
N THR A 94 4.61 3.72 2.57
CA THR A 94 5.39 3.81 1.31
C THR A 94 6.38 2.67 1.12
N THR A 95 6.86 2.01 2.18
CA THR A 95 7.87 0.94 2.10
C THR A 95 7.43 -0.23 1.20
N GLY A 96 6.13 -0.53 1.16
CA GLY A 96 5.60 -1.60 0.34
C GLY A 96 5.88 -1.44 -1.15
N MET A 97 6.10 -0.22 -1.66
CA MET A 97 6.49 0.00 -3.06
C MET A 97 7.74 -0.78 -3.45
N LEU A 98 8.69 -0.97 -2.53
CA LEU A 98 9.89 -1.76 -2.78
C LEU A 98 9.58 -3.21 -3.14
N MET A 99 8.47 -3.76 -2.64
CA MET A 99 8.03 -5.14 -2.91
C MET A 99 7.25 -5.27 -4.22
N LEU A 100 7.01 -4.16 -4.93
CA LEU A 100 6.30 -4.13 -6.21
C LEU A 100 7.25 -3.91 -7.40
N ARG A 101 8.57 -3.86 -7.15
CA ARG A 101 9.61 -3.48 -8.12
C ARG A 101 9.75 -4.42 -9.32
N GLU A 102 9.30 -5.67 -9.22
CA GLU A 102 9.29 -6.66 -10.30
C GLU A 102 8.13 -6.45 -11.30
N GLY A 103 7.27 -5.46 -11.05
CA GLY A 103 6.10 -5.14 -11.84
C GLY A 103 6.34 -4.24 -13.05
N LYS A 104 5.24 -3.81 -13.66
CA LYS A 104 5.19 -2.73 -14.66
C LYS A 104 5.46 -1.38 -13.96
N PRO A 105 5.68 -0.30 -14.73
CA PRO A 105 5.72 1.06 -14.16
C PRO A 105 4.57 1.31 -13.19
N LEU A 106 4.91 1.90 -12.05
CA LEU A 106 3.94 2.20 -10.99
C LEU A 106 3.38 3.59 -11.21
N ASP A 107 2.07 3.68 -11.49
CA ASP A 107 1.34 4.95 -11.49
C ASP A 107 1.01 5.35 -10.05
N VAL A 108 1.67 6.40 -9.56
CA VAL A 108 1.61 6.85 -8.17
C VAL A 108 1.02 8.25 -8.10
N TYR A 109 -0.13 8.35 -7.44
CA TYR A 109 -0.85 9.58 -7.18
C TYR A 109 -0.51 10.07 -5.78
N CYS A 110 0.18 11.20 -5.72
CA CYS A 110 0.53 11.84 -4.45
C CYS A 110 0.77 13.32 -4.67
N THR A 111 0.83 14.07 -3.58
CA THR A 111 1.12 15.50 -3.63
C THR A 111 2.59 15.75 -3.94
N ASP A 112 2.92 16.96 -4.39
CA ASP A 112 4.32 17.33 -4.66
C ASP A 112 5.20 17.26 -3.40
N MET A 113 4.63 17.50 -2.21
CA MET A 113 5.34 17.35 -0.95
C MET A 113 5.72 15.89 -0.66
N VAL A 114 4.79 14.95 -0.89
CA VAL A 114 5.09 13.51 -0.76
C VAL A 114 6.14 13.09 -1.77
N LYS A 115 6.04 13.55 -3.02
CA LYS A 115 7.06 13.30 -4.05
C LYS A 115 8.42 13.84 -3.64
N GLN A 116 8.48 15.04 -3.05
CA GLN A 116 9.73 15.64 -2.59
C GLN A 116 10.41 14.75 -1.54
N ASP A 117 9.68 14.29 -0.52
CA ASP A 117 10.21 13.35 0.47
C ASP A 117 10.69 12.05 -0.19
N LEU A 118 9.89 11.52 -1.12
CA LEU A 118 10.15 10.25 -1.81
C LEU A 118 11.20 10.30 -2.92
N THR A 119 11.77 11.48 -3.17
CA THR A 119 12.90 11.71 -4.10
C THR A 119 14.14 12.24 -3.37
N THR A 120 14.06 12.50 -2.06
CA THR A 120 15.15 13.05 -1.25
C THR A 120 15.40 12.23 0.02
N GLY A 121 14.68 12.50 1.12
CA GLY A 121 14.91 11.90 2.44
C GLY A 121 14.69 10.39 2.47
N PHE A 122 13.66 9.90 1.78
CA PHE A 122 13.46 8.47 1.54
C PHE A 122 13.30 8.23 0.03
N PRO A 123 14.41 8.12 -0.74
CA PRO A 123 14.41 8.31 -2.19
C PRO A 123 13.86 7.09 -2.97
N LEU A 124 12.68 6.59 -2.59
CA LEU A 124 11.97 5.46 -3.19
C LEU A 124 11.78 5.63 -4.69
N PHE A 125 11.39 6.83 -5.15
CA PHE A 125 11.12 7.06 -6.56
C PHE A 125 12.41 6.94 -7.38
N ASN A 126 13.52 7.46 -6.85
CA ASN A 126 14.83 7.37 -7.50
C ASN A 126 15.32 5.91 -7.52
N MET A 127 15.16 5.18 -6.42
CA MET A 127 15.53 3.76 -6.37
C MET A 127 14.71 2.94 -7.38
N LEU A 128 13.39 3.11 -7.39
CA LEU A 128 12.48 2.34 -8.25
C LEU A 128 12.58 2.71 -9.73
N ALA A 129 13.10 3.89 -10.07
CA ALA A 129 13.44 4.29 -11.45
C ALA A 129 14.38 3.27 -12.13
N HIS A 130 15.26 2.62 -11.37
CA HIS A 130 16.18 1.60 -11.87
C HIS A 130 15.56 0.20 -12.01
N TYR A 131 14.30 -0.01 -11.59
CA TYR A 131 13.64 -1.32 -11.61
C TYR A 131 12.37 -1.33 -12.46
N CYS A 132 11.33 -0.62 -12.02
CA CYS A 132 10.03 -0.60 -12.68
C CYS A 132 9.66 0.78 -13.22
N THR A 133 10.33 1.86 -12.78
CA THR A 133 9.91 3.26 -12.98
C THR A 133 8.66 3.64 -12.18
N VAL A 134 8.62 4.89 -11.73
CA VAL A 134 7.48 5.49 -11.03
C VAL A 134 6.96 6.67 -11.86
N ASN A 135 5.71 6.59 -12.27
CA ASN A 135 5.00 7.68 -12.92
C ASN A 135 4.26 8.47 -11.84
N HIS A 136 4.78 9.65 -11.50
CA HIS A 136 4.12 10.54 -10.53
C HIS A 136 2.97 11.31 -11.19
N HIS A 137 1.79 11.23 -10.58
CA HIS A 137 0.61 12.01 -10.92
C HIS A 137 0.27 12.95 -9.75
N PRO A 138 0.37 14.28 -9.91
CA PRO A 138 0.14 15.22 -8.82
C PRO A 138 -1.34 15.25 -8.42
N ILE A 139 -1.59 15.21 -7.10
CA ILE A 139 -2.92 15.45 -6.52
C ILE A 139 -3.03 16.94 -6.14
N PRO A 140 -4.07 17.66 -6.60
CA PRO A 140 -4.25 19.07 -6.30
C PRO A 140 -4.70 19.30 -4.84
N PHE A 141 -4.30 20.44 -4.27
CA PHE A 141 -4.66 20.85 -2.90
C PHE A 141 -5.83 21.83 -2.83
N ASP A 142 -6.38 22.24 -3.97
CA ASP A 142 -7.44 23.24 -4.09
C ASP A 142 -8.85 22.66 -3.90
N GLY A 143 -8.95 21.37 -3.56
CA GLY A 143 -10.22 20.66 -3.41
C GLY A 143 -10.87 20.26 -4.74
N SER A 144 -10.22 20.50 -5.87
CA SER A 144 -10.70 20.02 -7.17
C SER A 144 -10.67 18.50 -7.25
N SER A 145 -11.63 17.93 -7.98
CA SER A 145 -11.67 16.50 -8.27
C SER A 145 -10.67 16.15 -9.38
N PHE A 146 -10.06 14.96 -9.30
CA PHE A 146 -9.25 14.38 -10.37
C PHE A 146 -9.76 12.98 -10.73
N THR A 147 -9.28 12.45 -11.86
CA THR A 147 -9.66 11.12 -12.36
C THR A 147 -8.43 10.25 -12.49
N ILE A 148 -8.54 8.99 -12.07
CA ILE A 148 -7.56 7.95 -12.35
C ILE A 148 -8.10 7.13 -13.53
N PRO A 149 -7.39 7.06 -14.66
CA PRO A 149 -7.81 6.25 -15.80
C PRO A 149 -8.00 4.78 -15.44
N ALA A 150 -8.92 4.11 -16.14
CA ALA A 150 -9.19 2.68 -15.98
C ALA A 150 -8.07 1.80 -16.57
#